data_AF-A0A1A9KNF5-F1
#
_entry.id   AF-A0A1A9KNF5-F1
#
_cell.length_a   1.000
_cell.length_b   1.000
_cell.length_c   1.000
_cell.angle_alpha   90.00
_cell.angle_beta   90.00
_cell.angle_gamma   90.00
#
_symmetry.space_group_name_H-M   'P 1'
#
loop_
_entity.id
_entity.type
_entity.pdbx_description
1 polymer ?
#
loop_
_entity_poly.entity_id
_entity_poly.type
_entity_poly.pdbx_seq_one_letter_code
_entity_poly.pdbx_strand_id
1 'polypeptide(L)'
;MQLRAAASGLLLALLAGQTLAASFDCSKASSFPEKEICRDGYLSGLDDWLAKSYKTALEVNPAQYEAVRQSQREWLDTRDACTDQKCLDKTIGARIQALDQYVTAERGKSASALAQAQLIKHQEEEAIRQRQTEERLAIEEAARQTQIENQRQQAIIELQQRAQAAQAIESQRVIEHQQALAQIPQYQPPQQVAQASSAPSFSPSYRAPEKSLWQQFKSSPAWKYMLLAGALLTAWAMWRHHQGQATIYNDYTDAAITNLLPAAGVVLAFLMNWLELPRQLAMVAGLTGFMLALMFAVYASVRTNQGWLSISLSLIAKMTLVSVFYAVLGALVASLFVSTKYKGESQARANARNRREKKETMAMIAALTTAYTFLSAWLCRRQEFIPVSECLAFDSTASVA
;
A
#
# COMPACT_ATOMS: atom_id res chain seq x y z
N MET A 1 11.92 -1.87 -66.19
CA MET A 1 11.12 -0.72 -65.72
C MET A 1 9.68 -1.04 -65.30
N GLN A 2 9.17 -2.29 -65.44
CA GLN A 2 7.75 -2.59 -65.15
C GLN A 2 7.45 -3.10 -63.72
N LEU A 3 8.47 -3.42 -62.92
CA LEU A 3 8.27 -3.89 -61.53
C LEU A 3 8.09 -2.75 -60.49
N ARG A 4 8.35 -1.49 -60.86
CA ARG A 4 8.19 -0.34 -59.96
C ARG A 4 6.79 0.25 -59.96
N ALA A 5 5.99 0.03 -61.02
CA ALA A 5 4.63 0.55 -61.11
C ALA A 5 3.61 -0.28 -60.32
N ALA A 6 3.84 -1.59 -60.17
CA ALA A 6 2.94 -2.48 -59.41
C ALA A 6 3.00 -2.25 -57.88
N ALA A 7 4.17 -1.85 -57.36
CA ALA A 7 4.34 -1.59 -55.93
C ALA A 7 3.64 -0.29 -55.47
N SER A 8 3.48 0.69 -56.37
CA SER A 8 2.79 1.95 -56.06
C SER A 8 1.26 1.81 -56.04
N GLY A 9 0.70 0.87 -56.82
CA GLY A 9 -0.76 0.60 -56.81
C GLY A 9 -1.22 -0.16 -55.56
N LEU A 10 -0.37 -1.05 -55.01
CA LEU A 10 -0.70 -1.82 -53.81
C LEU A 10 -0.66 -0.96 -52.54
N LEU A 11 0.20 0.05 -52.47
CA LEU A 11 0.29 0.96 -51.32
C LEU A 11 -0.92 1.90 -51.18
N LEU A 12 -1.53 2.32 -52.30
CA LEU A 12 -2.75 3.15 -52.29
C LEU A 12 -4.02 2.37 -51.93
N ALA A 13 -4.07 1.06 -52.19
CA ALA A 13 -5.20 0.21 -51.80
C ALA A 13 -5.19 -0.14 -50.30
N LEU A 14 -4.02 -0.13 -49.65
CA LEU A 14 -3.87 -0.39 -48.20
C LEU A 14 -4.22 0.81 -47.30
N LEU A 15 -4.45 2.01 -47.88
CA LEU A 15 -4.85 3.22 -47.15
C LEU A 15 -6.36 3.51 -47.22
N ALA A 16 -7.12 2.76 -48.03
CA ALA A 16 -8.55 3.00 -48.24
C ALA A 16 -9.48 2.24 -47.26
N GLY A 17 -8.92 1.58 -46.25
CA GLY A 17 -9.65 0.69 -45.35
C GLY A 17 -9.38 0.91 -43.87
N GLN A 18 -9.17 2.15 -43.42
CA GLN A 18 -9.40 2.45 -42.01
C GLN A 18 -10.91 2.61 -41.84
N THR A 19 -11.58 1.51 -41.54
CA THR A 19 -12.95 1.57 -41.00
C THR A 19 -12.83 2.31 -39.68
N LEU A 20 -13.09 3.62 -39.69
CA LEU A 20 -13.36 4.40 -38.50
C LEU A 20 -14.56 3.72 -37.84
N ALA A 21 -14.30 2.99 -36.77
CA ALA A 21 -15.34 2.28 -36.05
C ALA A 21 -16.04 3.33 -35.18
N ALA A 22 -17.14 3.87 -35.68
CA ALA A 22 -18.13 4.48 -34.81
C ALA A 22 -18.69 3.41 -33.85
N SER A 23 -19.35 3.81 -32.77
CA SER A 23 -19.96 2.88 -31.82
C SER A 23 -21.15 2.09 -32.40
N PHE A 24 -21.50 2.35 -33.67
CA PHE A 24 -22.54 1.70 -34.46
C PHE A 24 -22.04 1.28 -35.83
N ASP A 25 -22.85 0.46 -36.51
CA ASP A 25 -22.54 -0.05 -37.84
C ASP A 25 -22.68 1.06 -38.91
N CYS A 26 -21.53 1.58 -39.36
CA CYS A 26 -21.47 2.64 -40.37
C CYS A 26 -22.12 2.27 -41.71
N SER A 27 -22.32 0.98 -42.01
CA SER A 27 -23.07 0.58 -43.22
C SER A 27 -24.57 0.89 -43.13
N LYS A 28 -25.07 1.15 -41.91
CA LYS A 28 -26.48 1.50 -41.63
C LYS A 28 -26.71 2.99 -41.42
N ALA A 29 -25.66 3.81 -41.50
CA ALA A 29 -25.75 5.25 -41.31
C ALA A 29 -26.71 5.89 -42.33
N SER A 30 -27.77 6.54 -41.83
CA SER A 30 -28.84 7.09 -42.65
C SER A 30 -28.95 8.61 -42.55
N SER A 31 -28.75 9.17 -41.35
CA SER A 31 -28.83 10.60 -41.07
C SER A 31 -27.53 11.33 -41.41
N PHE A 32 -27.59 12.67 -41.55
CA PHE A 32 -26.38 13.49 -41.71
C PHE A 32 -25.39 13.25 -40.55
N PRO A 33 -25.82 13.31 -39.26
CA PRO A 33 -24.97 13.02 -38.12
C PRO A 33 -24.25 11.68 -38.17
N GLU A 34 -24.97 10.61 -38.48
CA GLU A 34 -24.39 9.26 -38.53
C GLU A 34 -23.33 9.14 -39.62
N LYS A 35 -23.59 9.70 -40.80
CA LYS A 35 -22.63 9.70 -41.92
C LYS A 35 -21.39 10.54 -41.61
N GLU A 36 -21.57 11.68 -40.93
CA GLU A 36 -20.47 12.55 -40.54
C GLU A 36 -19.57 11.88 -39.49
N ILE A 37 -20.16 11.25 -38.46
CA ILE A 37 -19.43 10.47 -37.44
C ILE A 37 -18.61 9.35 -38.08
N CYS A 38 -19.18 8.64 -39.07
CA CYS A 38 -18.48 7.54 -39.76
C CYS A 38 -17.35 8.00 -40.69
N ARG A 39 -17.36 9.26 -41.16
CA ARG A 39 -16.35 9.80 -42.08
C ARG A 39 -15.24 10.55 -41.36
N ASP A 40 -15.56 11.20 -40.25
CA ASP A 40 -14.62 12.03 -39.50
C ASP A 40 -14.04 11.26 -38.29
N GLY A 41 -12.72 11.06 -38.28
CA GLY A 41 -12.07 10.26 -37.25
C GLY A 41 -12.12 10.88 -35.85
N TYR A 42 -12.24 12.21 -35.75
CA TYR A 42 -12.41 12.88 -34.47
C TYR A 42 -13.81 12.62 -33.90
N LEU A 43 -14.86 12.78 -34.72
CA LEU A 43 -16.23 12.48 -34.31
C LEU A 43 -16.45 11.00 -34.02
N SER A 44 -15.84 10.10 -34.78
CA SER A 44 -15.84 8.65 -34.49
C SER A 44 -15.25 8.36 -33.10
N GLY A 45 -14.10 8.99 -32.77
CA GLY A 45 -13.49 8.84 -31.45
C GLY A 45 -14.32 9.45 -30.31
N LEU A 46 -15.01 10.56 -30.59
CA LEU A 46 -15.91 11.20 -29.62
C LEU A 46 -17.15 10.32 -29.36
N ASP A 47 -17.70 9.70 -30.39
CA ASP A 47 -18.81 8.73 -30.31
C ASP A 47 -18.42 7.46 -29.52
N ASP A 48 -17.20 6.95 -29.73
CA ASP A 48 -16.64 5.86 -28.93
C ASP A 48 -16.52 6.21 -27.44
N TRP A 49 -16.13 7.46 -27.15
CA TRP A 49 -16.05 7.94 -25.76
C TRP A 49 -17.44 8.05 -25.14
N LEU A 50 -18.42 8.55 -25.89
CA LEU A 50 -19.82 8.54 -25.49
C LEU A 50 -20.35 7.15 -25.19
N ALA A 51 -20.06 6.16 -26.03
CA ALA A 51 -20.50 4.79 -25.82
C ALA A 51 -19.94 4.20 -24.51
N LYS A 52 -18.70 4.54 -24.15
CA LYS A 52 -18.09 4.14 -22.88
C LYS A 52 -18.78 4.79 -21.68
N SER A 53 -18.98 6.12 -21.71
CA SER A 53 -19.67 6.83 -20.63
C SER A 53 -21.11 6.36 -20.45
N TYR A 54 -21.82 6.10 -21.55
CA TYR A 54 -23.16 5.54 -21.51
C TYR A 54 -23.19 4.14 -20.89
N LYS A 55 -22.25 3.25 -21.26
CA LYS A 55 -22.13 1.93 -20.65
C LYS A 55 -21.89 2.03 -19.14
N THR A 56 -20.97 2.88 -18.69
CA THR A 56 -20.72 3.09 -17.26
C THR A 56 -21.96 3.64 -16.55
N ALA A 57 -22.72 4.54 -17.18
CA ALA A 57 -23.96 5.06 -16.63
C ALA A 57 -25.06 3.99 -16.46
N LEU A 58 -25.11 2.98 -17.33
CA LEU A 58 -26.04 1.84 -17.16
C LEU A 58 -25.66 0.94 -15.98
N GLU A 59 -24.36 0.81 -15.71
CA GLU A 59 -23.82 -0.12 -14.70
C GLU A 59 -23.78 0.48 -13.29
N VAL A 60 -23.60 1.80 -13.17
CA VAL A 60 -23.39 2.49 -11.87
C VAL A 60 -24.59 2.39 -10.93
N ASN A 61 -25.81 2.35 -11.47
CA ASN A 61 -27.03 2.18 -10.68
C ASN A 61 -28.04 1.31 -11.45
N PRO A 62 -28.06 -0.01 -11.21
CA PRO A 62 -28.97 -0.94 -11.90
C PRO A 62 -30.46 -0.59 -11.76
N ALA A 63 -30.86 0.08 -10.67
CA ALA A 63 -32.25 0.49 -10.47
C ALA A 63 -32.69 1.61 -11.44
N GLN A 64 -31.73 2.36 -11.99
CA GLN A 64 -31.97 3.44 -12.95
C GLN A 64 -31.67 3.04 -14.40
N TYR A 65 -31.41 1.76 -14.66
CA TYR A 65 -31.03 1.25 -15.98
C TYR A 65 -31.98 1.71 -17.09
N GLU A 66 -33.30 1.52 -16.93
CA GLU A 66 -34.28 1.93 -17.95
C GLU A 66 -34.40 3.46 -18.10
N ALA A 67 -34.22 4.22 -17.03
CA ALA A 67 -34.24 5.68 -17.10
C ALA A 67 -33.05 6.23 -17.90
N VAL A 68 -31.84 5.71 -17.65
CA VAL A 68 -30.63 6.07 -18.41
C VAL A 68 -30.77 5.67 -19.87
N ARG A 69 -31.31 4.47 -20.13
CA ARG A 69 -31.54 3.96 -21.49
C ARG A 69 -32.56 4.80 -22.25
N GLN A 70 -33.65 5.21 -21.60
CA GLN A 70 -34.66 6.09 -22.19
C GLN A 70 -34.09 7.48 -22.47
N SER A 71 -33.37 8.07 -21.52
CA SER A 71 -32.69 9.36 -21.72
C SER A 71 -31.71 9.34 -22.88
N GLN A 72 -30.99 8.22 -23.10
CA GLN A 72 -30.07 8.10 -24.23
C GLN A 72 -30.82 8.04 -25.57
N ARG A 73 -31.95 7.33 -25.63
CA ARG A 73 -32.79 7.28 -26.84
C ARG A 73 -33.33 8.67 -27.21
N GLU A 74 -33.87 9.39 -26.23
CA GLU A 74 -34.38 10.75 -26.44
C GLU A 74 -33.27 11.72 -26.87
N TRP A 75 -32.06 11.53 -26.35
CA TRP A 75 -30.93 12.34 -26.76
C TRP A 75 -30.52 12.10 -28.23
N LEU A 76 -30.75 10.91 -28.80
CA LEU A 76 -30.45 10.65 -30.22
C LEU A 76 -31.22 11.59 -31.15
N ASP A 77 -32.46 11.96 -30.81
CA ASP A 77 -33.23 12.94 -31.59
C ASP A 77 -32.54 14.33 -31.60
N THR A 78 -31.87 14.69 -30.49
CA THR A 78 -31.10 15.94 -30.40
C THR A 78 -29.84 15.89 -31.26
N ARG A 79 -29.14 14.74 -31.27
CA ARG A 79 -28.00 14.50 -32.17
C ARG A 79 -28.45 14.58 -33.62
N ASP A 80 -29.56 13.94 -33.95
CA ASP A 80 -30.07 13.78 -35.32
C ASP A 80 -30.58 15.08 -35.94
N ALA A 81 -30.86 16.10 -35.11
CA ALA A 81 -31.19 17.45 -35.55
C ALA A 81 -29.97 18.28 -36.01
N CYS A 82 -28.73 17.81 -35.77
CA CYS A 82 -27.53 18.53 -36.21
C CYS A 82 -27.36 18.53 -37.73
N THR A 83 -26.92 19.66 -38.28
CA THR A 83 -26.69 19.87 -39.72
C THR A 83 -25.25 20.24 -40.07
N ASP A 84 -24.37 20.37 -39.07
CA ASP A 84 -22.94 20.59 -39.24
C ASP A 84 -22.10 19.88 -38.15
N GLN A 85 -20.80 19.79 -38.37
CA GLN A 85 -19.85 19.15 -37.45
C GLN A 85 -19.74 19.87 -36.10
N LYS A 86 -19.89 21.20 -36.06
CA LYS A 86 -19.79 21.98 -34.82
C LYS A 86 -20.95 21.69 -33.88
N CYS A 87 -22.15 21.48 -34.42
CA CYS A 87 -23.31 21.02 -33.68
C CYS A 87 -23.06 19.64 -33.08
N LEU A 88 -22.49 18.70 -33.86
CA LEU A 88 -22.18 17.34 -33.38
C LEU A 88 -21.17 17.36 -32.24
N ASP A 89 -20.06 18.07 -32.41
CA ASP A 89 -19.02 18.23 -31.39
C ASP A 89 -19.62 18.71 -30.06
N LYS A 90 -20.41 19.79 -30.11
CA LYS A 90 -21.08 20.34 -28.93
C LYS A 90 -22.10 19.38 -28.32
N THR A 91 -22.96 18.78 -29.15
CA THR A 91 -24.07 17.94 -28.68
C THR A 91 -23.57 16.62 -28.08
N ILE A 92 -22.59 15.98 -28.72
CA ILE A 92 -21.94 14.78 -28.21
C ILE A 92 -21.15 15.11 -26.94
N GLY A 93 -20.29 16.12 -26.97
CA GLY A 93 -19.50 16.53 -25.79
C GLY A 93 -20.36 16.84 -24.56
N ALA A 94 -21.46 17.58 -24.74
CA ALA A 94 -22.41 17.88 -23.66
C ALA A 94 -23.07 16.62 -23.09
N ARG A 95 -23.39 15.64 -23.94
CA ARG A 95 -23.97 14.38 -23.48
C ARG A 95 -23.00 13.57 -22.65
N ILE A 96 -21.75 13.51 -23.07
CA ILE A 96 -20.73 12.78 -22.32
C ILE A 96 -20.55 13.39 -20.95
N GLN A 97 -20.43 14.72 -20.89
CA GLN A 97 -20.35 15.44 -19.62
C GLN A 97 -21.55 15.15 -18.71
N ALA A 98 -22.77 15.13 -19.26
CA ALA A 98 -23.98 14.83 -18.49
C ALA A 98 -23.97 13.39 -17.92
N LEU A 99 -23.54 12.41 -18.72
CA LEU A 99 -23.42 11.01 -18.29
C LEU A 99 -22.33 10.83 -17.22
N ASP A 100 -21.18 11.48 -17.40
CA ASP A 100 -20.07 11.42 -16.45
C ASP A 100 -20.43 12.08 -15.11
N GLN A 101 -21.14 13.21 -15.15
CA GLN A 101 -21.68 13.86 -13.95
C GLN A 101 -22.68 12.96 -13.22
N TYR A 102 -23.58 12.31 -13.97
CA TYR A 102 -24.51 11.33 -13.41
C TYR A 102 -23.75 10.17 -12.73
N VAL A 103 -22.77 9.57 -13.40
CA VAL A 103 -21.93 8.49 -12.84
C VAL A 103 -21.23 8.94 -11.56
N THR A 104 -20.64 10.14 -11.57
CA THR A 104 -19.95 10.70 -10.40
C THR A 104 -20.91 10.88 -9.22
N ALA A 105 -22.11 11.41 -9.48
CA ALA A 105 -23.14 11.58 -8.45
C ALA A 105 -23.60 10.24 -7.85
N GLU A 106 -23.87 9.23 -8.68
CA GLU A 106 -24.30 7.91 -8.22
C GLU A 106 -23.21 7.16 -7.45
N ARG A 107 -21.94 7.28 -7.86
CA ARG A 107 -20.80 6.78 -7.08
C ARG A 107 -20.69 7.49 -5.73
N GLY A 108 -20.87 8.81 -5.70
CA GLY A 108 -20.86 9.61 -4.47
C GLY A 108 -21.95 9.17 -3.48
N LYS A 109 -23.17 8.95 -3.96
CA LYS A 109 -24.28 8.40 -3.15
C LYS A 109 -23.92 7.03 -2.58
N SER A 110 -23.41 6.12 -3.41
CA SER A 110 -23.02 4.77 -2.99
C SER A 110 -21.91 4.79 -1.94
N ALA A 111 -20.88 5.63 -2.12
CA ALA A 111 -19.80 5.80 -1.16
C ALA A 111 -20.31 6.37 0.18
N SER A 112 -21.19 7.37 0.14
CA SER A 112 -21.79 7.95 1.35
C SER A 112 -22.64 6.94 2.12
N ALA A 113 -23.41 6.11 1.42
CA ALA A 113 -24.21 5.05 2.02
C ALA A 113 -23.33 3.98 2.69
N LEU A 114 -22.23 3.59 2.04
CA LEU A 114 -21.27 2.65 2.62
C LEU A 114 -20.60 3.23 3.87
N ALA A 115 -20.18 4.50 3.84
CA ALA A 115 -19.56 5.15 4.98
C ALA A 115 -20.52 5.26 6.17
N GLN A 116 -21.80 5.60 5.92
CA GLN A 116 -22.83 5.63 6.96
C GLN A 116 -23.08 4.23 7.56
N ALA A 117 -23.17 3.19 6.73
CA ALA A 117 -23.35 1.83 7.20
C ALA A 117 -22.17 1.35 8.07
N GLN A 118 -20.94 1.71 7.70
CA GLN A 118 -19.74 1.40 8.48
C GLN A 118 -19.72 2.13 9.83
N LEU A 119 -20.12 3.41 9.84
CA LEU A 119 -20.22 4.19 11.07
C LEU A 119 -21.24 3.58 12.04
N ILE A 120 -22.43 3.22 11.54
CA ILE A 120 -23.47 2.57 12.34
C ILE A 120 -22.94 1.27 12.95
N LYS A 121 -22.29 0.43 12.14
CA LYS A 121 -21.69 -0.82 12.62
C LYS A 121 -20.64 -0.58 13.73
N HIS A 122 -19.78 0.41 13.55
CA HIS A 122 -18.77 0.75 14.57
C HIS A 122 -19.43 1.23 15.87
N GLN A 123 -20.44 2.09 15.77
CA GLN A 123 -21.20 2.58 16.93
C GLN A 123 -21.91 1.43 17.67
N GLU A 124 -22.48 0.47 16.94
CA GLU A 124 -23.07 -0.72 17.53
C GLU A 124 -22.03 -1.59 18.27
N GLU A 125 -20.87 -1.83 17.66
CA GLU A 125 -19.76 -2.57 18.27
C GLU A 125 -19.24 -1.86 19.53
N GLU A 126 -19.11 -0.53 19.50
CA GLU A 126 -18.71 0.26 20.66
C GLU A 126 -19.75 0.23 21.78
N ALA A 127 -21.04 0.35 21.45
CA ALA A 127 -22.11 0.24 22.43
C ALA A 127 -22.18 -1.15 23.07
N ILE A 128 -21.84 -2.22 22.33
CA ILE A 128 -21.70 -3.57 22.90
C ILE A 128 -20.49 -3.63 23.83
N ARG A 129 -19.33 -3.10 23.43
CA ARG A 129 -18.13 -3.09 24.28
C ARG A 129 -18.33 -2.31 25.57
N GLN A 130 -19.02 -1.16 25.51
CA GLN A 130 -19.34 -0.37 26.69
C GLN A 130 -20.21 -1.17 27.65
N ARG A 131 -21.32 -1.74 27.19
CA ARG A 131 -22.20 -2.60 28.01
C ARG A 131 -21.45 -3.76 28.66
N GLN A 132 -20.60 -4.46 27.90
CA GLN A 132 -19.78 -5.56 28.44
C GLN A 132 -18.73 -5.09 29.46
N THR A 133 -18.27 -3.85 29.37
CA THR A 133 -17.28 -3.29 30.29
C THR A 133 -17.96 -2.85 31.58
N GLU A 134 -19.11 -2.19 31.47
CA GLU A 134 -19.97 -1.84 32.61
C GLU A 134 -20.40 -3.09 33.38
N GLU A 135 -20.84 -4.15 32.68
CA GLU A 135 -21.19 -5.43 33.30
C GLU A 135 -20.00 -6.07 34.03
N ARG A 136 -18.80 -6.07 33.41
CA ARG A 136 -17.59 -6.60 34.06
C ARG A 136 -17.21 -5.81 35.31
N LEU A 137 -17.29 -4.48 35.24
CA LEU A 137 -17.01 -3.61 36.40
C LEU A 137 -18.03 -3.83 37.52
N ALA A 138 -19.32 -3.98 37.19
CA ALA A 138 -20.36 -4.28 38.16
C ALA A 138 -20.15 -5.64 38.84
N ILE A 139 -19.75 -6.67 38.08
CA ILE A 139 -19.40 -7.99 38.62
C ILE A 139 -18.19 -7.89 39.55
N GLU A 140 -17.13 -7.17 39.15
CA GLU A 140 -15.94 -6.98 39.97
C GLU A 140 -16.26 -6.23 41.26
N GLU A 141 -17.08 -5.19 41.19
CA GLU A 141 -17.50 -4.41 42.35
C GLU A 141 -18.35 -5.27 43.31
N ALA A 142 -19.29 -6.06 42.80
CA ALA A 142 -20.07 -6.99 43.60
C ALA A 142 -19.18 -8.04 44.29
N ALA A 143 -18.17 -8.57 43.59
CA ALA A 143 -17.20 -9.51 44.16
C ALA A 143 -16.37 -8.84 45.27
N ARG A 144 -15.94 -7.59 45.08
CA ARG A 144 -15.19 -6.82 46.07
C ARG A 144 -16.04 -6.54 47.32
N GLN A 145 -17.30 -6.15 47.14
CA GLN A 145 -18.23 -5.94 48.26
C GLN A 145 -18.45 -7.24 49.04
N THR A 146 -18.61 -8.37 48.35
CA THR A 146 -18.74 -9.69 48.96
C THR A 146 -17.49 -10.05 49.76
N GLN A 147 -16.30 -9.77 49.23
CA GLN A 147 -15.03 -10.02 49.93
C GLN A 147 -14.91 -9.16 51.21
N ILE A 148 -15.27 -7.88 51.15
CA ILE A 148 -15.27 -6.99 52.31
C ILE A 148 -16.22 -7.49 53.39
N GLU A 149 -17.43 -7.93 53.01
CA GLU A 149 -18.40 -8.46 53.96
C GLU A 149 -17.90 -9.76 54.61
N ASN A 150 -17.32 -10.68 53.83
CA ASN A 150 -16.71 -11.90 54.35
C ASN A 150 -15.56 -11.58 55.34
N GLN A 151 -14.71 -10.59 55.02
CA GLN A 151 -13.64 -10.15 55.93
C GLN A 151 -14.19 -9.56 57.23
N ARG A 152 -15.27 -8.77 57.17
CA ARG A 152 -15.95 -8.23 58.36
C ARG A 152 -16.48 -9.36 59.24
N GLN A 153 -17.16 -10.34 58.65
CA GLN A 153 -17.68 -11.50 59.40
C GLN A 153 -16.54 -12.31 60.04
N GLN A 154 -15.45 -12.56 59.32
CA GLN A 154 -14.27 -13.24 59.87
C GLN A 154 -13.63 -12.46 61.03
N ALA A 155 -13.50 -11.14 60.91
CA ALA A 155 -12.95 -10.30 61.97
C ALA A 155 -13.84 -10.31 63.23
N ILE A 156 -15.16 -10.33 63.08
CA ILE A 156 -16.10 -10.47 64.19
C ILE A 156 -15.93 -11.83 64.89
N ILE A 157 -15.83 -12.92 64.11
CA ILE A 157 -15.60 -14.27 64.65
C ILE A 157 -14.26 -14.32 65.39
N GLU A 158 -13.20 -13.75 64.83
CA GLU A 158 -11.88 -13.71 65.45
C GLU A 158 -11.89 -12.91 66.76
N LEU A 159 -12.57 -11.76 66.79
CA LEU A 159 -12.76 -10.97 68.01
C LEU A 159 -13.49 -11.76 69.10
N GLN A 160 -14.54 -12.51 68.74
CA GLN A 160 -15.25 -13.39 69.69
C GLN A 160 -14.33 -14.49 70.23
N GLN A 161 -13.54 -15.14 69.37
CA GLN A 161 -12.59 -16.17 69.79
C GLN A 161 -11.50 -15.61 70.71
N ARG A 162 -10.95 -14.43 70.39
CA ARG A 162 -9.97 -13.75 71.25
C ARG A 162 -10.55 -13.38 72.61
N ALA A 163 -11.80 -12.92 72.67
CA ALA A 163 -12.48 -12.63 73.92
C ALA A 163 -12.66 -13.90 74.78
N GLN A 164 -13.07 -15.02 74.17
CA GLN A 164 -13.18 -16.31 74.85
C GLN A 164 -11.83 -16.82 75.36
N ALA A 165 -10.77 -16.72 74.56
CA ALA A 165 -9.42 -17.11 74.96
C ALA A 165 -8.87 -16.23 76.10
N ALA A 166 -9.13 -14.92 76.07
CA ALA A 166 -8.75 -14.01 77.15
C ALA A 166 -9.44 -14.38 78.48
N GLN A 167 -10.73 -14.71 78.44
CA GLN A 167 -11.47 -15.21 79.61
C GLN A 167 -10.90 -16.54 80.14
N ALA A 168 -10.46 -17.44 79.25
CA ALA A 168 -9.81 -18.70 79.64
C ALA A 168 -8.40 -18.49 80.25
N ILE A 169 -7.62 -17.56 79.70
CA ILE A 169 -6.31 -17.19 80.28
C ILE A 169 -6.49 -16.53 81.64
N GLU A 170 -7.50 -15.68 81.81
CA GLU A 170 -7.77 -15.02 83.09
C GLU A 170 -8.19 -16.03 84.15
N SER A 171 -9.04 -17.01 83.80
CA SER A 171 -9.37 -18.11 84.71
C SER A 171 -8.16 -19.00 85.02
N GLN A 172 -7.30 -19.30 84.04
CA GLN A 172 -6.02 -19.98 84.28
C GLN A 172 -5.05 -19.15 85.13
N ARG A 173 -4.93 -17.84 84.92
CA ARG A 173 -4.04 -16.98 85.73
C ARG A 173 -4.51 -16.90 87.18
N VAL A 174 -5.81 -16.90 87.44
CA VAL A 174 -6.33 -17.02 88.82
C VAL A 174 -5.89 -18.35 89.45
N ILE A 175 -5.85 -19.44 88.68
CA ILE A 175 -5.36 -20.76 89.13
C ILE A 175 -3.82 -20.81 89.26
N GLU A 176 -3.06 -20.24 88.32
CA GLU A 176 -1.59 -20.21 88.34
C GLU A 176 -1.04 -19.21 89.36
N HIS A 177 -1.71 -18.09 89.63
CA HIS A 177 -1.29 -17.16 90.69
C HIS A 177 -1.45 -17.79 92.09
N GLN A 178 -2.31 -18.80 92.23
CA GLN A 178 -2.30 -19.69 93.40
C GLN A 178 -1.11 -20.66 93.43
N GLN A 179 -0.43 -20.92 92.31
CA GLN A 179 0.64 -21.93 92.18
C GLN A 179 2.06 -21.35 91.98
N ALA A 180 2.22 -20.16 91.40
CA ALA A 180 3.50 -19.61 90.94
C ALA A 180 4.06 -18.51 91.86
N LEU A 181 4.50 -18.92 93.05
CA LEU A 181 5.52 -18.23 93.84
C LEU A 181 6.92 -18.82 93.54
N ALA A 182 7.44 -18.76 92.30
CA ALA A 182 8.86 -19.05 92.03
C ALA A 182 9.34 -18.69 90.60
N GLN A 183 10.42 -17.90 90.56
CA GLN A 183 11.55 -17.88 89.60
C GLN A 183 11.43 -17.21 88.20
N ILE A 184 12.53 -16.53 87.84
CA ILE A 184 12.78 -15.68 86.64
C ILE A 184 14.02 -16.22 85.89
N PRO A 185 14.04 -16.28 84.54
CA PRO A 185 15.28 -16.38 83.77
C PRO A 185 15.51 -15.28 82.72
N GLN A 186 16.79 -15.05 82.40
CA GLN A 186 17.36 -14.00 81.54
C GLN A 186 17.39 -14.33 80.03
N TYR A 187 17.47 -13.27 79.20
CA TYR A 187 17.53 -13.27 77.73
C TYR A 187 18.90 -12.75 77.18
N GLN A 188 19.32 -13.22 75.99
CA GLN A 188 20.58 -12.87 75.32
C GLN A 188 20.40 -12.76 73.78
N PRO A 189 21.05 -11.81 73.05
CA PRO A 189 20.77 -11.55 71.62
C PRO A 189 21.87 -12.04 70.63
N PRO A 190 21.60 -12.15 69.30
CA PRO A 190 22.58 -12.60 68.29
C PRO A 190 23.21 -11.48 67.40
N GLN A 191 24.39 -11.77 66.82
CA GLN A 191 25.30 -10.88 66.05
C GLN A 191 25.07 -10.83 64.51
N GLN A 192 25.56 -9.74 63.90
CA GLN A 192 25.51 -9.38 62.46
C GLN A 192 26.70 -9.95 61.64
N VAL A 193 26.51 -10.16 60.32
CA VAL A 193 27.53 -10.58 59.33
C VAL A 193 27.80 -9.47 58.30
N ALA A 194 29.07 -9.26 57.95
CA ALA A 194 29.57 -8.26 57.00
C ALA A 194 29.80 -8.84 55.58
N GLN A 195 29.71 -8.00 54.54
CA GLN A 195 30.21 -8.28 53.18
C GLN A 195 31.01 -7.09 52.64
N ALA A 196 32.14 -7.39 51.98
CA ALA A 196 33.11 -6.43 51.44
C ALA A 196 33.01 -6.31 49.90
N SER A 197 33.33 -5.11 49.43
CA SER A 197 33.29 -4.57 48.06
C SER A 197 34.54 -4.86 47.21
N SER A 198 34.39 -4.97 45.88
CA SER A 198 35.47 -5.07 44.89
C SER A 198 35.59 -3.83 43.99
N ALA A 199 36.83 -3.47 43.61
CA ALA A 199 37.19 -2.32 42.77
C ALA A 199 37.43 -2.72 41.29
N PRO A 200 37.35 -1.78 40.32
CA PRO A 200 37.52 -2.07 38.89
C PRO A 200 38.95 -1.80 38.39
N SER A 201 39.37 -2.53 37.34
CA SER A 201 40.63 -2.35 36.62
C SER A 201 40.42 -1.64 35.26
N PHE A 202 41.30 -0.68 34.96
CA PHE A 202 41.38 0.05 33.70
C PHE A 202 42.50 -0.52 32.82
N SER A 203 42.31 -0.52 31.50
CA SER A 203 43.36 -0.81 30.51
C SER A 203 43.33 0.21 29.36
N PRO A 204 44.48 0.49 28.70
CA PRO A 204 44.64 1.69 27.87
C PRO A 204 44.21 1.46 26.41
N SER A 205 43.63 2.50 25.81
CA SER A 205 43.11 2.49 24.43
C SER A 205 44.12 3.02 23.42
N TYR A 206 44.45 2.24 22.39
CA TYR A 206 45.17 2.69 21.20
C TYR A 206 44.17 3.19 20.15
N ARG A 207 44.33 4.43 19.65
CA ARG A 207 43.42 5.05 18.67
C ARG A 207 43.94 4.81 17.25
N ALA A 208 43.20 3.99 16.49
CA ALA A 208 43.43 3.75 15.06
C ALA A 208 42.99 4.98 14.21
N PRO A 209 43.57 5.19 13.02
CA PRO A 209 43.28 6.34 12.17
C PRO A 209 41.83 6.35 11.66
N GLU A 210 41.22 7.54 11.63
CA GLU A 210 39.84 7.75 11.21
C GLU A 210 39.66 7.45 9.71
N LYS A 211 38.95 6.36 9.42
CA LYS A 211 38.47 6.05 8.07
C LYS A 211 37.37 7.04 7.67
N SER A 212 37.22 7.32 6.38
CA SER A 212 36.06 8.06 5.86
C SER A 212 34.74 7.42 6.32
N LEU A 213 33.73 8.22 6.66
CA LEU A 213 32.41 7.74 7.11
C LEU A 213 31.84 6.63 6.22
N TRP A 214 32.04 6.74 4.91
CA TRP A 214 31.57 5.75 3.95
C TRP A 214 32.37 4.44 3.97
N GLN A 215 33.68 4.51 4.20
CA GLN A 215 34.53 3.33 4.38
C GLN A 215 34.26 2.64 5.73
N GLN A 216 33.98 3.41 6.78
CA GLN A 216 33.53 2.87 8.07
C GLN A 216 32.20 2.13 7.91
N PHE A 217 31.23 2.74 7.23
CA PHE A 217 29.93 2.11 6.98
C PHE A 217 30.03 0.82 6.17
N LYS A 218 30.82 0.81 5.08
CA LYS A 218 31.01 -0.38 4.25
C LYS A 218 31.77 -1.51 4.93
N SER A 219 32.76 -1.18 5.76
CA SER A 219 33.54 -2.17 6.51
C SER A 219 32.82 -2.66 7.77
N SER A 220 31.76 -1.98 8.18
CA SER A 220 30.91 -2.37 9.31
C SER A 220 29.81 -3.35 8.88
N PRO A 221 29.33 -4.24 9.77
CA PRO A 221 28.10 -4.99 9.54
C PRO A 221 26.83 -4.12 9.48
N ALA A 222 26.91 -2.81 9.73
CA ALA A 222 25.80 -1.86 9.72
C ALA A 222 24.90 -1.94 8.47
N TRP A 223 25.48 -2.07 7.27
CA TRP A 223 24.68 -2.18 6.04
C TRP A 223 23.85 -3.47 5.99
N LYS A 224 24.34 -4.56 6.60
CA LYS A 224 23.60 -5.83 6.69
C LYS A 224 22.41 -5.67 7.62
N TYR A 225 22.59 -4.98 8.75
CA TYR A 225 21.49 -4.67 9.67
C TYR A 225 20.46 -3.74 9.04
N MET A 226 20.88 -2.77 8.22
CA MET A 226 19.97 -1.90 7.49
C MET A 226 19.11 -2.68 6.48
N LEU A 227 19.71 -3.62 5.74
CA LEU A 227 18.96 -4.50 4.82
C LEU A 227 17.98 -5.39 5.58
N LEU A 228 18.42 -5.99 6.69
CA LEU A 228 17.58 -6.83 7.54
C LEU A 228 16.39 -6.02 8.11
N ALA A 229 16.66 -4.82 8.64
CA ALA A 229 15.62 -3.93 9.15
C ALA A 229 14.63 -3.52 8.05
N GLY A 230 15.12 -3.15 6.85
CA GLY A 230 14.27 -2.85 5.71
C GLY A 230 13.38 -4.02 5.30
N ALA A 231 13.92 -5.24 5.28
CA ALA A 231 13.17 -6.46 4.98
C ALA A 231 12.09 -6.73 6.04
N LEU A 232 12.42 -6.61 7.33
CA LEU A 232 11.46 -6.78 8.42
C LEU A 232 10.34 -5.73 8.38
N LEU A 233 10.68 -4.46 8.13
CA LEU A 233 9.71 -3.38 7.98
C LEU A 233 8.80 -3.60 6.77
N THR A 234 9.35 -4.09 5.66
CA THR A 234 8.56 -4.42 4.46
C THR A 234 7.62 -5.59 4.74
N ALA A 235 8.09 -6.66 5.39
CA ALA A 235 7.25 -7.79 5.78
C ALA A 235 6.13 -7.37 6.73
N TRP A 236 6.43 -6.49 7.70
CA TRP A 236 5.44 -5.94 8.61
C TRP A 236 4.41 -5.05 7.88
N ALA A 237 4.86 -4.23 6.94
CA ALA A 237 3.98 -3.44 6.08
C ALA A 237 3.05 -4.32 5.24
N MET A 238 3.57 -5.41 4.65
CA MET A 238 2.77 -6.38 3.88
C MET A 238 1.72 -7.06 4.75
N TRP A 239 2.08 -7.44 5.99
CA TRP A 239 1.13 -8.01 6.94
C TRP A 239 0.03 -7.02 7.30
N ARG A 240 0.38 -5.77 7.64
CA ARG A 240 -0.62 -4.71 7.91
C ARG A 240 -1.50 -4.42 6.70
N HIS A 241 -0.93 -4.53 5.50
CA HIS A 241 -1.66 -4.35 4.26
C HIS A 241 -2.77 -5.39 4.09
N HIS A 242 -2.43 -6.65 4.34
CA HIS A 242 -3.39 -7.76 4.29
C HIS A 242 -4.47 -7.67 5.38
N GLN A 243 -4.13 -7.09 6.54
CA GLN A 243 -5.09 -6.84 7.63
C GLN A 243 -5.99 -5.61 7.38
N GLY A 244 -5.86 -4.93 6.24
CA GLY A 244 -6.64 -3.72 5.93
C GLY A 244 -6.15 -2.45 6.66
N GLN A 245 -5.10 -2.53 7.47
CA GLN A 245 -4.61 -1.43 8.32
C GLN A 245 -3.64 -0.46 7.61
N ALA A 246 -3.16 -0.83 6.43
CA ALA A 246 -2.32 0.01 5.58
C ALA A 246 -2.56 -0.34 4.10
N THR A 247 -2.26 0.57 3.18
CA THR A 247 -2.37 0.38 1.74
C THR A 247 -0.98 0.58 1.15
N ILE A 248 -0.40 -0.49 0.59
CA ILE A 248 0.85 -0.39 -0.18
C ILE A 248 0.48 0.10 -1.56
N TYR A 249 -0.14 -0.74 -2.40
CA TYR A 249 -0.72 -0.28 -3.66
C TYR A 249 -2.24 -0.24 -3.56
N ASN A 250 -2.81 0.88 -3.97
CA ASN A 250 -4.26 1.04 -3.95
C ASN A 250 -4.93 0.31 -5.13
N ASP A 251 -4.32 0.37 -6.30
CA ASP A 251 -4.80 -0.18 -7.56
C ASP A 251 -3.63 -0.39 -8.53
N TYR A 252 -3.90 -0.96 -9.72
CA TYR A 252 -2.86 -1.22 -10.71
C TYR A 252 -2.20 0.04 -11.25
N THR A 253 -2.87 1.20 -11.17
CA THR A 253 -2.33 2.47 -11.68
C THR A 253 -1.30 3.04 -10.71
N ASP A 254 -1.57 2.99 -9.40
CA ASP A 254 -0.58 3.31 -8.35
C ASP A 254 0.68 2.43 -8.48
N ALA A 255 0.49 1.11 -8.57
CA ALA A 255 1.60 0.18 -8.75
C ALA A 255 2.38 0.45 -10.04
N ALA A 256 1.69 0.67 -11.16
CA ALA A 256 2.32 0.94 -12.45
C ALA A 256 3.13 2.23 -12.41
N ILE A 257 2.57 3.35 -11.96
CA ILE A 257 3.24 4.65 -11.94
C ILE A 257 4.48 4.59 -11.02
N THR A 258 4.35 4.00 -9.83
CA THR A 258 5.45 3.87 -8.87
C THR A 258 6.64 3.10 -9.46
N ASN A 259 6.37 2.07 -10.29
CA ASN A 259 7.39 1.24 -10.93
C ASN A 259 7.94 1.83 -12.23
N LEU A 260 7.09 2.43 -13.07
CA LEU A 260 7.45 2.88 -14.40
C LEU A 260 8.21 4.21 -14.40
N LEU A 261 7.96 5.12 -13.44
CA LEU A 261 8.60 6.43 -13.42
C LEU A 261 10.14 6.38 -13.33
N PRO A 262 10.76 5.58 -12.45
CA PRO A 262 12.22 5.43 -12.43
C PRO A 262 12.76 4.84 -13.74
N ALA A 263 12.09 3.82 -14.27
CA ALA A 263 12.50 3.17 -15.52
C ALA A 263 12.40 4.11 -16.72
N ALA A 264 11.32 4.89 -16.83
CA ALA A 264 11.13 5.89 -17.86
C ALA A 264 12.24 6.95 -17.82
N GLY A 265 12.62 7.41 -16.62
CA GLY A 265 13.75 8.32 -16.44
C GLY A 265 15.07 7.75 -16.95
N VAL A 266 15.37 6.48 -16.63
CA VAL A 266 16.58 5.78 -17.09
C VAL A 266 16.57 5.57 -18.61
N VAL A 267 15.44 5.15 -19.18
CA VAL A 267 15.28 4.95 -20.63
C VAL A 267 15.44 6.29 -21.36
N LEU A 268 14.83 7.36 -20.86
CA LEU A 268 14.98 8.69 -21.45
C LEU A 268 16.42 9.19 -21.37
N ALA A 269 17.09 9.00 -20.23
CA ALA A 269 18.51 9.32 -20.08
C ALA A 269 19.39 8.55 -21.07
N PHE A 270 19.11 7.26 -21.26
CA PHE A 270 19.79 6.42 -22.25
C PHE A 270 19.54 6.92 -23.67
N LEU A 271 18.29 7.22 -24.03
CA LEU A 271 17.93 7.76 -25.35
C LEU A 271 18.62 9.09 -25.61
N MET A 272 18.66 10.00 -24.64
CA MET A 272 19.37 11.27 -24.78
C MET A 272 20.87 11.06 -25.02
N ASN A 273 21.49 10.12 -24.29
CA ASN A 273 22.88 9.77 -24.50
C ASN A 273 23.12 9.09 -25.86
N TRP A 274 22.17 8.27 -26.33
CA TRP A 274 22.20 7.65 -27.66
C TRP A 274 22.07 8.68 -28.78
N LEU A 275 21.30 9.75 -28.58
CA LEU A 275 21.19 10.90 -29.49
C LEU A 275 22.36 11.88 -29.37
N GLU A 276 23.43 11.54 -28.64
CA GLU A 276 24.61 12.38 -28.41
C GLU A 276 24.30 13.77 -27.80
N LEU A 277 23.17 13.89 -27.08
CA LEU A 277 22.84 15.12 -26.35
C LEU A 277 23.78 15.33 -25.15
N PRO A 278 23.94 16.58 -24.66
CA PRO A 278 24.76 16.88 -23.49
C PRO A 278 24.46 15.97 -22.30
N ARG A 279 25.51 15.40 -21.70
CA ARG A 279 25.40 14.46 -20.54
C ARG A 279 24.58 15.02 -19.38
N GLN A 280 24.58 16.34 -19.20
CA GLN A 280 23.77 17.01 -18.18
C GLN A 280 22.28 16.78 -18.39
N LEU A 281 21.79 16.80 -19.63
CA LEU A 281 20.37 16.55 -19.95
C LEU A 281 19.98 15.10 -19.62
N ALA A 282 20.83 14.14 -19.98
CA ALA A 282 20.60 12.73 -19.62
C ALA A 282 20.57 12.53 -18.10
N MET A 283 21.46 13.17 -17.34
CA MET A 283 21.45 13.11 -15.87
C MET A 283 20.18 13.75 -15.29
N VAL A 284 19.77 14.91 -15.79
CA VAL A 284 18.53 15.59 -15.38
C VAL A 284 17.31 14.71 -15.67
N ALA A 285 17.22 14.10 -16.85
CA ALA A 285 16.11 13.19 -17.20
C ALA A 285 16.02 12.00 -16.23
N GLY A 286 17.16 11.35 -15.95
CA GLY A 286 17.22 10.25 -14.98
C GLY A 286 16.76 10.68 -13.59
N LEU A 287 17.35 11.75 -13.06
CA LEU A 287 17.01 12.29 -11.72
C LEU A 287 15.54 12.72 -11.63
N THR A 288 15.01 13.32 -12.69
CA THR A 288 13.60 13.74 -12.75
C THR A 288 12.66 12.55 -12.64
N GLY A 289 12.94 11.44 -13.34
CA GLY A 289 12.15 10.21 -13.22
C GLY A 289 12.12 9.65 -11.79
N PHE A 290 13.27 9.61 -11.11
CA PHE A 290 13.35 9.19 -9.70
C PHE A 290 12.61 10.14 -8.75
N MET A 291 12.75 11.45 -8.94
CA MET A 291 12.08 12.46 -8.11
C MET A 291 10.56 12.40 -8.28
N LEU A 292 10.06 12.25 -9.51
CA LEU A 292 8.64 12.06 -9.77
C LEU A 292 8.12 10.76 -9.15
N ALA A 293 8.89 9.67 -9.22
CA ALA A 293 8.52 8.41 -8.59
C ALA A 293 8.41 8.55 -7.05
N LEU A 294 9.37 9.21 -6.42
CA LEU A 294 9.36 9.46 -4.98
C LEU A 294 8.18 10.36 -4.59
N MET A 295 7.97 11.46 -5.32
CA MET A 295 6.86 12.38 -5.08
C MET A 295 5.51 11.67 -5.22
N PHE A 296 5.34 10.86 -6.27
CA PHE A 296 4.14 10.07 -6.47
C PHE A 296 3.94 9.03 -5.37
N ALA A 297 5.00 8.30 -4.98
CA ALA A 297 4.91 7.31 -3.91
C ALA A 297 4.48 7.95 -2.58
N VAL A 298 5.04 9.12 -2.23
CA VAL A 298 4.63 9.88 -1.06
C VAL A 298 3.17 10.33 -1.18
N TYR A 299 2.80 10.94 -2.30
CA TYR A 299 1.43 11.38 -2.57
C TYR A 299 0.41 10.24 -2.40
N ALA A 300 0.66 9.11 -3.07
CA ALA A 300 -0.21 7.94 -3.03
C ALA A 300 -0.28 7.34 -1.61
N SER A 301 0.86 7.25 -0.90
CA SER A 301 0.88 6.75 0.48
C SER A 301 0.12 7.65 1.44
N VAL A 302 0.20 8.97 1.30
CA VAL A 302 -0.55 9.94 2.12
C VAL A 302 -2.05 9.90 1.81
N ARG A 303 -2.45 9.80 0.53
CA ARG A 303 -3.87 9.74 0.13
C ARG A 303 -4.58 8.48 0.60
N THR A 304 -3.87 7.35 0.69
CA THR A 304 -4.47 6.02 0.89
C THR A 304 -4.31 5.47 2.31
N ASN A 305 -3.54 6.15 3.16
CA ASN A 305 -3.26 5.73 4.53
C ASN A 305 -3.50 6.89 5.51
N GLN A 306 -4.06 6.56 6.66
CA GLN A 306 -4.18 7.49 7.79
C GLN A 306 -3.13 7.17 8.85
N GLY A 307 -2.58 8.23 9.45
CA GLY A 307 -1.57 8.14 10.51
C GLY A 307 -0.14 7.94 9.98
N TRP A 308 0.81 8.57 10.66
CA TRP A 308 2.22 8.64 10.24
C TRP A 308 2.86 7.25 10.08
N LEU A 309 2.47 6.28 10.90
CA LEU A 309 3.03 4.93 10.91
C LEU A 309 2.65 4.15 9.64
N SER A 310 1.38 4.14 9.25
CA SER A 310 0.92 3.45 8.05
C SER A 310 1.47 4.10 6.78
N ILE A 311 1.55 5.44 6.74
CA ILE A 311 2.18 6.19 5.63
C ILE A 311 3.66 5.81 5.52
N SER A 312 4.40 5.84 6.62
CA SER A 312 5.85 5.54 6.63
C SER A 312 6.13 4.10 6.22
N LEU A 313 5.37 3.13 6.74
CA LEU A 313 5.51 1.72 6.38
C LEU A 313 5.15 1.45 4.91
N SER A 314 4.10 2.07 4.41
CA SER A 314 3.72 2.01 2.99
C SER A 314 4.85 2.53 2.10
N LEU A 315 5.41 3.71 2.43
CA LEU A 315 6.51 4.30 1.67
C LEU A 315 7.78 3.43 1.72
N ILE A 316 8.13 2.93 2.91
CA ILE A 316 9.29 2.02 3.07
C ILE A 316 9.09 0.79 2.19
N ALA A 317 7.92 0.16 2.23
CA ALA A 317 7.62 -1.02 1.42
C ALA A 317 7.69 -0.74 -0.09
N LYS A 318 7.12 0.37 -0.56
CA LYS A 318 7.22 0.78 -1.98
C LYS A 318 8.68 0.94 -2.40
N MET A 319 9.44 1.72 -1.63
CA MET A 319 10.83 2.04 -1.95
C MET A 319 11.73 0.81 -1.89
N THR A 320 11.56 -0.08 -0.90
CA THR A 320 12.35 -1.31 -0.78
C THR A 320 12.04 -2.28 -1.91
N LEU A 321 10.76 -2.52 -2.22
CA LEU A 321 10.36 -3.43 -3.30
C LEU A 321 10.89 -2.97 -4.66
N VAL A 322 10.70 -1.69 -5.00
CA VAL A 322 11.19 -1.11 -6.26
C VAL A 322 12.72 -1.13 -6.31
N SER A 323 13.40 -0.71 -5.24
CA SER A 323 14.87 -0.64 -5.22
C SER A 323 15.51 -2.02 -5.32
N VAL A 324 15.00 -3.00 -4.58
CA VAL A 324 15.50 -4.39 -4.62
C VAL A 324 15.27 -4.98 -6.01
N PHE A 325 14.07 -4.81 -6.58
CA PHE A 325 13.77 -5.29 -7.92
C PHE A 325 14.75 -4.73 -8.97
N TYR A 326 14.92 -3.41 -9.03
CA TYR A 326 15.81 -2.78 -10.01
C TYR A 326 17.29 -3.05 -9.73
N ALA A 327 17.72 -3.21 -8.48
CA ALA A 327 19.09 -3.57 -8.16
C ALA A 327 19.43 -4.99 -8.65
N VAL A 328 18.55 -5.97 -8.39
CA VAL A 328 18.74 -7.35 -8.85
C VAL A 328 18.63 -7.42 -10.38
N LEU A 329 17.63 -6.77 -10.97
CA LEU A 329 17.46 -6.71 -12.42
C LEU A 329 18.69 -6.07 -13.09
N GLY A 330 19.17 -4.95 -12.56
CA GLY A 330 20.37 -4.27 -13.06
C GLY A 330 21.62 -5.14 -12.98
N ALA A 331 21.80 -5.88 -11.88
CA ALA A 331 22.92 -6.82 -11.74
C ALA A 331 22.85 -7.97 -12.75
N LEU A 332 21.66 -8.55 -12.97
CA LEU A 332 21.45 -9.59 -13.97
C LEU A 332 21.64 -9.08 -15.40
N VAL A 333 21.16 -7.87 -15.71
CA VAL A 333 21.36 -7.27 -17.04
C VAL A 333 22.84 -6.97 -17.27
N ALA A 334 23.54 -6.43 -16.28
CA ALA A 334 24.98 -6.15 -16.39
C ALA A 334 25.80 -7.43 -16.65
N SER A 335 25.44 -8.56 -16.03
CA SER A 335 26.15 -9.82 -16.23
C SER A 335 26.04 -10.38 -17.66
N LEU A 336 24.99 -10.02 -18.41
CA LEU A 336 24.86 -10.42 -19.83
C LEU A 336 25.93 -9.81 -20.74
N PHE A 337 26.48 -8.66 -20.36
CA PHE A 337 27.51 -7.94 -21.12
C PHE A 337 28.93 -8.34 -20.69
N VAL A 338 29.09 -8.96 -19.52
CA VAL A 338 30.38 -9.48 -19.06
C VAL A 338 30.63 -10.84 -19.72
N SER A 339 31.86 -11.10 -20.15
CA SER A 339 32.29 -12.40 -20.66
C SER A 339 33.62 -12.76 -20.05
N THR A 340 33.70 -13.92 -19.41
CA THR A 340 34.90 -14.38 -18.71
C THR A 340 35.58 -15.49 -19.51
N LYS A 341 36.90 -15.59 -19.39
CA LYS A 341 37.72 -16.68 -19.93
C LYS A 341 38.76 -17.06 -18.90
N TYR A 342 38.82 -18.32 -18.49
CA TYR A 342 39.84 -18.77 -17.54
C TYR A 342 41.19 -19.00 -18.22
N LYS A 343 42.28 -18.85 -17.46
CA LYS A 343 43.65 -19.08 -17.95
C LYS A 343 43.80 -20.55 -18.35
N GLY A 344 44.18 -20.82 -19.60
CA GLY A 344 44.28 -22.17 -20.17
C GLY A 344 43.00 -22.70 -20.85
N GLU A 345 41.89 -21.96 -20.82
CA GLU A 345 40.64 -22.35 -21.47
C GLU A 345 40.65 -22.06 -22.98
N SER A 346 40.16 -23.01 -23.79
CA SER A 346 39.99 -22.79 -25.23
C SER A 346 38.86 -21.80 -25.52
N GLN A 347 39.00 -21.00 -26.57
CA GLN A 347 38.00 -19.96 -26.90
C GLN A 347 36.62 -20.55 -27.21
N ALA A 348 36.57 -21.73 -27.83
CA ALA A 348 35.31 -22.44 -28.09
C ALA A 348 34.59 -22.85 -26.80
N ARG A 349 35.33 -23.35 -25.80
CA ARG A 349 34.76 -23.72 -24.49
C ARG A 349 34.26 -22.51 -23.71
N ALA A 350 35.05 -21.44 -23.66
CA ALA A 350 34.64 -20.19 -23.00
C ALA A 350 33.38 -19.60 -23.65
N ASN A 351 33.31 -19.56 -24.98
CA ASN A 351 32.13 -19.08 -25.71
C ASN A 351 30.90 -19.95 -25.49
N ALA A 352 31.05 -21.27 -25.41
CA ALA A 352 29.96 -22.20 -25.13
C ALA A 352 29.41 -22.03 -23.71
N ARG A 353 30.28 -21.86 -22.70
CA ARG A 353 29.87 -21.59 -21.31
C ARG A 353 29.13 -20.25 -21.21
N ASN A 354 29.72 -19.18 -21.72
CA ASN A 354 29.12 -17.84 -21.64
C ASN A 354 27.75 -17.80 -22.33
N ARG A 355 27.51 -18.60 -23.39
CA ARG A 355 26.18 -18.74 -24.00
C ARG A 355 25.17 -19.43 -23.08
N ARG A 356 25.58 -20.45 -22.30
CA ARG A 356 24.71 -21.13 -21.33
C ARG A 356 24.36 -20.20 -20.17
N GLU A 357 25.36 -19.54 -19.60
CA GLU A 357 25.18 -18.56 -18.51
C GLU A 357 24.27 -17.40 -18.93
N LYS A 358 24.40 -16.89 -20.17
CA LYS A 358 23.49 -15.86 -20.69
C LYS A 358 22.06 -16.36 -20.84
N LYS A 359 21.83 -17.58 -21.33
CA LYS A 359 20.49 -18.18 -21.42
C LYS A 359 19.85 -18.36 -20.04
N GLU A 360 20.63 -18.84 -19.08
CA GLU A 360 20.20 -18.99 -17.69
C GLU A 360 19.88 -17.62 -17.07
N THR A 361 20.72 -16.62 -17.29
CA THR A 361 20.49 -15.25 -16.83
C THR A 361 19.23 -14.65 -17.46
N MET A 362 18.97 -14.85 -18.76
CA MET A 362 17.72 -14.42 -19.40
C MET A 362 16.49 -15.12 -18.77
N ALA A 363 16.60 -16.40 -18.43
CA ALA A 363 15.53 -17.12 -17.73
C ALA A 363 15.31 -16.54 -16.31
N MET A 364 16.38 -16.23 -15.57
CA MET A 364 16.28 -15.58 -14.26
C MET A 364 15.64 -14.19 -14.35
N ILE A 365 15.95 -13.40 -15.37
CA ILE A 365 15.33 -12.08 -15.59
C ILE A 365 13.83 -12.23 -15.85
N ALA A 366 13.43 -13.17 -16.71
CA ALA A 366 12.02 -13.42 -17.00
C ALA A 366 11.26 -13.88 -15.75
N ALA A 367 11.85 -14.82 -14.98
CA ALA A 367 11.28 -15.32 -13.74
C ALA A 367 11.13 -14.21 -12.69
N LEU A 368 12.17 -13.39 -12.47
CA LEU A 368 12.16 -12.26 -11.56
C LEU A 368 11.08 -11.24 -11.94
N THR A 369 11.00 -10.88 -13.22
CA THR A 369 10.02 -9.91 -13.71
C THR A 369 8.60 -10.42 -13.50
N THR A 370 8.35 -11.69 -13.82
CA THR A 370 7.03 -12.33 -13.66
C THR A 370 6.63 -12.41 -12.18
N ALA A 371 7.55 -12.85 -11.33
CA ALA A 371 7.33 -12.92 -9.88
C ALA A 371 7.05 -11.53 -9.29
N TYR A 372 7.79 -10.51 -9.73
CA TYR A 372 7.60 -9.14 -9.27
C TYR A 372 6.27 -8.55 -9.73
N THR A 373 5.86 -8.80 -10.97
CA THR A 373 4.54 -8.35 -11.47
C THR A 373 3.41 -9.02 -10.72
N PHE A 374 3.51 -10.33 -10.44
CA PHE A 374 2.52 -11.06 -9.67
C PHE A 374 2.45 -10.55 -8.22
N LEU A 375 3.61 -10.34 -7.59
CA LEU A 375 3.69 -9.77 -6.25
C LEU A 375 3.07 -8.37 -6.19
N SER A 376 3.36 -7.52 -7.17
CA SER A 376 2.80 -6.17 -7.25
C SER A 376 1.29 -6.19 -7.42
N ALA A 377 0.76 -7.08 -8.26
CA ALA A 377 -0.68 -7.28 -8.43
C ALA A 377 -1.35 -7.82 -7.16
N TRP A 378 -0.70 -8.76 -6.46
CA TRP A 378 -1.18 -9.30 -5.18
C TRP A 378 -1.20 -8.24 -4.06
N LEU A 379 -0.29 -7.27 -4.10
CA LEU A 379 -0.23 -6.13 -3.18
C LEU A 379 -1.18 -4.98 -3.56
N CYS A 380 -1.93 -5.09 -4.67
CA CYS A 380 -2.94 -4.10 -5.04
C CYS A 380 -4.25 -4.40 -4.32
N ARG A 381 -4.80 -3.38 -3.64
CA ARG A 381 -6.10 -3.49 -2.96
C ARG A 381 -7.26 -3.66 -3.94
N ARG A 382 -7.19 -3.01 -5.10
CA ARG A 382 -8.14 -3.15 -6.21
C ARG A 382 -7.43 -3.69 -7.44
N GLN A 383 -8.04 -4.69 -8.07
CA GLN A 383 -7.50 -5.38 -9.25
C GLN A 383 -7.98 -4.72 -10.55
N GLU A 384 -7.89 -3.40 -10.64
CA GLU A 384 -8.36 -2.62 -11.79
C GLU A 384 -7.42 -1.45 -12.09
N PHE A 385 -7.46 -0.98 -13.34
CA PHE A 385 -6.82 0.28 -13.74
C PHE A 385 -7.82 1.42 -13.59
N ILE A 386 -7.36 2.52 -13.02
CA ILE A 386 -8.14 3.74 -12.82
C ILE A 386 -7.53 4.80 -13.75
N PRO A 387 -8.34 5.66 -14.39
CA PRO A 387 -7.82 6.75 -15.19
C PRO A 387 -6.80 7.58 -14.43
N VAL A 388 -5.69 7.96 -15.07
CA VAL A 388 -4.64 8.76 -14.43
C VAL A 388 -5.18 10.09 -13.91
N SER A 389 -6.19 10.66 -14.56
CA SER A 389 -6.90 11.86 -14.10
C SER A 389 -7.59 11.67 -12.74
N GLU A 390 -8.18 10.51 -12.49
CA GLU A 390 -8.82 10.16 -11.22
C GLU A 390 -7.76 9.80 -10.16
N CYS A 391 -6.68 9.13 -10.56
CA CYS A 391 -5.54 8.83 -9.68
C CYS A 391 -4.82 10.12 -9.18
N LEU A 392 -4.65 11.09 -10.06
CA LEU A 392 -4.01 12.38 -9.78
C LEU A 392 -5.00 13.49 -9.42
N ALA A 393 -6.29 13.18 -9.27
CA ALA A 393 -7.29 14.16 -8.89
C ALA A 393 -6.95 14.75 -7.52
N PHE A 394 -6.61 16.04 -7.52
CA PHE A 394 -6.51 16.83 -6.31
C PHE A 394 -7.93 17.14 -5.82
N ASP A 395 -8.40 16.41 -4.81
CA ASP A 395 -9.55 16.84 -4.03
C ASP A 395 -9.15 18.07 -3.22
N SER A 396 -9.46 19.26 -3.72
CA SER A 396 -9.27 20.53 -3.00
C SER A 396 -10.13 20.63 -1.73
N THR A 397 -11.02 19.66 -1.49
CA THR A 397 -11.92 19.57 -0.33
C THR A 397 -11.35 18.77 0.84
N ALA A 398 -10.22 18.08 0.68
CA ALA A 398 -9.61 17.25 1.73
C ALA A 398 -8.88 18.05 2.85
N SER A 399 -8.97 19.39 2.86
CA SER A 399 -8.32 20.25 3.88
C SER A 399 -9.23 20.67 5.04
N VAL A 400 -10.44 20.12 5.14
CA VAL A 400 -11.34 20.37 6.28
C VAL A 400 -11.95 19.05 6.74
N ALA A 401 -11.20 18.29 7.52
CA ALA A 401 -11.72 17.28 8.45
C ALA A 401 -10.74 17.08 9.59
#